data_AF-A0A662FP03-F1
#
_entry.id   AF-A0A662FP03-F1
#
_cell.length_a   1.000
_cell.length_b   1.000
_cell.length_c   1.000
_cell.angle_alpha   90.00
_cell.angle_beta   90.00
_cell.angle_gamma   90.00
#
_symmetry.space_group_name_H-M   'P 1'
#
loop_
_entity.id
_entity.type
_entity.pdbx_description
1 polymer ?
#
loop_
_entity_poly.entity_id
_entity_poly.type
_entity_poly.pdbx_seq_one_letter_code
_entity_poly.pdbx_strand_id
1 'polypeptide(L)'
;MAAIPLVDSFLEEVSKLAKRHGMDANIYSLNRGFGLDLDEKYEAVKLFELLNILTIKDASVELTDVGEKFVGKCIGVANHVIANHLDFKDDRGRVLGKVLYICSRMLPSWRSIDDALNYLDTVLEKLEELKERNYDKYLAILGVIGYYNKYAHEDILTEILKIERI
;
A
#
# COMPACT_ATOMS: atom_id res chain seq x y z
N MET A 1 -7.75 8.65 -23.92
CA MET A 1 -8.39 7.39 -23.51
C MET A 1 -7.36 6.26 -23.42
N ALA A 2 -6.39 6.35 -22.50
CA ALA A 2 -5.33 5.34 -22.32
C ALA A 2 -5.01 5.04 -20.83
N ALA A 3 -5.78 5.58 -19.88
CA ALA A 3 -5.49 5.49 -18.45
C ALA A 3 -5.92 4.17 -17.80
N ILE A 4 -7.07 3.61 -18.21
CA ILE A 4 -7.61 2.34 -17.66
C ILE A 4 -6.66 1.16 -17.92
N PRO A 5 -6.13 0.95 -19.15
CA PRO A 5 -5.21 -0.17 -19.41
C PRO A 5 -3.94 -0.13 -18.56
N LEU A 6 -3.45 1.08 -18.24
CA LEU A 6 -2.20 1.23 -17.49
C LEU A 6 -2.36 0.84 -16.02
N VAL A 7 -3.43 1.31 -15.37
CA VAL A 7 -3.71 0.97 -13.97
C VAL A 7 -3.96 -0.53 -13.83
N ASP A 8 -4.75 -1.10 -14.72
CA ASP A 8 -5.04 -2.54 -14.68
C ASP A 8 -3.78 -3.38 -14.94
N SER A 9 -2.91 -2.97 -15.89
CA SER A 9 -1.62 -3.63 -16.13
C SER A 9 -0.69 -3.58 -14.92
N PHE A 10 -0.63 -2.45 -14.20
CA PHE A 10 0.11 -2.38 -12.95
C PHE A 10 -0.47 -3.32 -11.87
N LEU A 11 -1.80 -3.32 -11.70
CA LEU A 11 -2.46 -4.16 -10.72
C LEU A 11 -2.37 -5.66 -11.05
N GLU A 12 -2.23 -6.02 -12.32
CA GLU A 12 -1.90 -7.39 -12.75
C GLU A 12 -0.53 -7.83 -12.23
N GLU A 13 0.50 -7.01 -12.37
CA GLU A 13 1.85 -7.31 -11.83
C GLU A 13 1.83 -7.44 -10.30
N VAL A 14 1.11 -6.54 -9.62
CA VAL A 14 0.89 -6.61 -8.17
C VAL A 14 0.17 -7.91 -7.79
N SER A 15 -0.88 -8.29 -8.53
CA SER A 15 -1.64 -9.52 -8.28
C SER A 15 -0.78 -10.78 -8.44
N LYS A 16 0.05 -10.83 -9.51
CA LYS A 16 1.01 -11.93 -9.74
C LYS A 16 2.00 -12.04 -8.58
N LEU A 17 2.56 -10.91 -8.13
CA LEU A 17 3.49 -10.90 -7.00
C LEU A 17 2.80 -11.28 -5.67
N ALA A 18 1.62 -10.73 -5.39
CA ALA A 18 0.82 -11.09 -4.21
C ALA A 18 0.57 -12.61 -4.13
N LYS A 19 0.23 -13.24 -5.26
CA LYS A 19 0.06 -14.69 -5.36
C LYS A 19 1.33 -15.47 -5.04
N ARG A 20 2.51 -15.01 -5.49
CA ARG A 20 3.82 -15.59 -5.11
C ARG A 20 4.08 -15.50 -3.60
N HIS A 21 3.54 -14.49 -2.94
CA HIS A 21 3.59 -14.30 -1.49
C HIS A 21 2.43 -14.96 -0.72
N GLY A 22 1.62 -15.80 -1.37
CA GLY A 22 0.51 -16.51 -0.72
C GLY A 22 -0.71 -15.65 -0.38
N MET A 23 -0.82 -14.44 -0.98
CA MET A 23 -1.99 -13.58 -0.87
C MET A 23 -2.85 -13.70 -2.12
N ASP A 24 -4.11 -14.11 -1.96
CA ASP A 24 -5.10 -14.03 -3.04
C ASP A 24 -5.66 -12.61 -3.13
N ALA A 25 -5.13 -11.83 -4.08
CA ALA A 25 -5.51 -10.45 -4.33
C ALA A 25 -5.81 -10.28 -5.83
N ASN A 26 -7.09 -10.34 -6.19
CA ASN A 26 -7.52 -10.11 -7.56
C ASN A 26 -7.52 -8.61 -7.92
N ILE A 27 -7.42 -8.31 -9.21
CA ILE A 27 -7.35 -6.95 -9.76
C ILE A 27 -8.55 -6.11 -9.33
N TYR A 28 -9.76 -6.68 -9.30
CA TYR A 28 -10.96 -5.95 -8.90
C TYR A 28 -10.87 -5.44 -7.45
N SER A 29 -10.47 -6.30 -6.51
CA SER A 29 -10.31 -5.95 -5.09
C SER A 29 -9.16 -4.95 -4.90
N LEU A 30 -8.03 -5.15 -5.58
CA LEU A 30 -6.91 -4.20 -5.62
C LEU A 30 -7.36 -2.82 -6.10
N ASN A 31 -8.07 -2.76 -7.23
CA ASN A 31 -8.56 -1.52 -7.83
C ASN A 31 -9.53 -0.78 -6.91
N ARG A 32 -10.36 -1.50 -6.12
CA ARG A 32 -11.25 -0.88 -5.11
C ARG A 32 -10.53 -0.30 -3.89
N GLY A 33 -9.26 -0.67 -3.66
CA GLY A 33 -8.42 -0.14 -2.60
C GLY A 33 -7.42 0.91 -3.09
N PHE A 34 -7.01 0.78 -4.35
CA PHE A 34 -6.02 1.64 -4.98
C PHE A 34 -6.70 2.88 -5.57
N GLY A 35 -6.57 4.03 -4.91
CA GLY A 35 -7.10 5.32 -5.33
C GLY A 35 -8.62 5.47 -5.23
N LEU A 36 -9.09 6.72 -5.21
CA LEU A 36 -10.51 7.05 -5.05
C LEU A 36 -11.23 7.15 -6.40
N ASP A 37 -10.55 7.68 -7.39
CA ASP A 37 -11.00 7.81 -8.77
C ASP A 37 -9.90 7.40 -9.75
N LEU A 38 -10.21 7.44 -11.04
CA LEU A 38 -9.29 7.00 -12.08
C LEU A 38 -8.06 7.92 -12.23
N ASP A 39 -8.23 9.21 -11.99
CA ASP A 39 -7.17 10.20 -12.17
C ASP A 39 -6.10 10.04 -11.07
N GLU A 40 -6.54 9.87 -9.82
CA GLU A 40 -5.64 9.60 -8.70
C GLU A 40 -4.90 8.27 -8.86
N LYS A 41 -5.56 7.23 -9.39
CA LYS A 41 -4.91 5.94 -9.69
C LYS A 41 -3.82 6.10 -10.73
N TYR A 42 -4.11 6.86 -11.78
CA TYR A 42 -3.16 7.11 -12.84
C TYR A 42 -1.97 7.92 -12.33
N GLU A 43 -2.21 8.96 -11.53
CA GLU A 43 -1.17 9.74 -10.86
C GLU A 43 -0.29 8.84 -10.00
N ALA A 44 -0.88 7.97 -9.18
CA ALA A 44 -0.14 7.02 -8.34
C ALA A 44 0.79 6.11 -9.16
N VAL A 45 0.30 5.54 -10.27
CA VAL A 45 1.12 4.71 -11.17
C VAL A 45 2.27 5.52 -11.77
N LYS A 46 2.03 6.79 -12.14
CA LYS A 46 3.08 7.67 -12.66
C LYS A 46 4.13 8.05 -11.63
N LEU A 47 3.74 8.25 -10.38
CA LEU A 47 4.69 8.46 -9.29
C LEU A 47 5.56 7.20 -9.04
N PHE A 48 4.98 6.00 -9.16
CA PHE A 48 5.75 4.75 -9.10
C PHE A 48 6.75 4.61 -10.26
N GLU A 49 6.37 5.02 -11.47
CA GLU A 49 7.31 5.08 -12.62
C GLU A 49 8.50 6.01 -12.33
N LEU A 50 8.22 7.21 -11.81
CA LEU A 50 9.26 8.21 -11.49
C LEU A 50 10.28 7.72 -10.45
N LEU A 51 9.85 6.85 -9.53
CA LEU A 51 10.72 6.26 -8.51
C LEU A 51 11.31 4.91 -8.90
N ASN A 52 11.23 4.55 -10.18
CA ASN A 52 11.78 3.31 -10.72
C ASN A 52 11.21 2.05 -10.03
N ILE A 53 9.97 2.12 -9.51
CA ILE A 53 9.24 0.96 -8.98
C ILE A 53 8.70 0.14 -10.15
N LEU A 54 8.28 0.80 -11.22
CA LEU A 54 7.81 0.16 -12.43
C LEU A 54 8.39 0.83 -13.66
N THR A 55 8.37 0.13 -14.77
CA THR A 55 8.64 0.70 -16.09
C THR A 55 7.41 0.55 -16.96
N ILE A 56 7.17 1.55 -17.82
CA ILE A 56 6.06 1.52 -18.78
C ILE A 56 6.68 1.46 -20.18
N LYS A 57 6.35 0.41 -20.94
CA LYS A 57 6.77 0.25 -22.34
C LYS A 57 5.60 -0.21 -23.18
N ASP A 58 5.28 0.50 -24.25
CA ASP A 58 4.21 0.12 -25.18
C ASP A 58 2.86 -0.19 -24.50
N ALA A 59 2.51 0.60 -23.48
CA ALA A 59 1.33 0.44 -22.62
C ALA A 59 1.31 -0.84 -21.75
N SER A 60 2.42 -1.57 -21.65
CA SER A 60 2.65 -2.61 -20.65
C SER A 60 3.40 -2.06 -19.43
N VAL A 61 3.08 -2.59 -18.26
CA VAL A 61 3.75 -2.29 -16.99
C VAL A 61 4.55 -3.50 -16.55
N GLU A 62 5.80 -3.28 -16.14
CA GLU A 62 6.64 -4.28 -15.49
C GLU A 62 7.20 -3.70 -14.18
N LEU A 63 7.17 -4.49 -13.10
CA LEU A 63 7.86 -4.12 -11.86
C LEU A 63 9.37 -4.28 -12.05
N THR A 64 10.15 -3.34 -11.52
CA THR A 64 11.60 -3.49 -11.42
C THR A 64 11.97 -4.36 -10.22
N ASP A 65 13.22 -4.79 -10.10
CA ASP A 65 13.71 -5.50 -8.90
C ASP A 65 13.43 -4.73 -7.59
N VAL A 66 13.52 -3.40 -7.65
CA VAL A 66 13.24 -2.55 -6.49
C VAL A 66 11.73 -2.41 -6.28
N GLY A 67 10.95 -2.35 -7.37
CA GLY A 67 9.50 -2.39 -7.31
C GLY A 67 8.95 -3.66 -6.70
N GLU A 68 9.51 -4.82 -7.05
CA GLU A 68 9.14 -6.09 -6.43
C GLU A 68 9.41 -6.07 -4.91
N LYS A 69 10.56 -5.53 -4.48
CA LYS A 69 10.87 -5.37 -3.04
C LYS A 69 9.87 -4.43 -2.36
N PHE A 70 9.56 -3.30 -2.98
CA PHE A 70 8.61 -2.32 -2.45
C PHE A 70 7.21 -2.92 -2.31
N VAL A 71 6.67 -3.52 -3.38
CA VAL A 71 5.37 -4.19 -3.35
C VAL A 71 5.37 -5.35 -2.35
N GLY A 72 6.47 -6.10 -2.24
CA GLY A 72 6.66 -7.14 -1.22
C GLY A 72 6.51 -6.63 0.21
N LYS A 73 7.06 -5.44 0.52
CA LYS A 73 6.86 -4.79 1.82
C LYS A 73 5.43 -4.31 2.02
N CYS A 74 4.79 -3.75 0.98
CA CYS A 74 3.36 -3.41 1.03
C CYS A 74 2.48 -4.64 1.32
N ILE A 75 2.80 -5.79 0.71
CA ILE A 75 2.15 -7.08 1.00
C ILE A 75 2.36 -7.47 2.46
N GLY A 76 3.57 -7.27 3.01
CA GLY A 76 3.88 -7.50 4.42
C GLY A 76 2.97 -6.68 5.36
N VAL A 77 2.87 -5.38 5.14
CA VAL A 77 1.97 -4.49 5.90
C VAL A 77 0.51 -4.92 5.76
N ALA A 78 0.05 -5.18 4.54
CA ALA A 78 -1.31 -5.62 4.30
C ALA A 78 -1.63 -6.94 5.01
N ASN A 79 -0.74 -7.93 4.94
CA ASN A 79 -0.89 -9.19 5.66
C ASN A 79 -0.92 -9.00 7.17
N HIS A 80 -0.08 -8.12 7.72
CA HIS A 80 -0.10 -7.80 9.15
C HIS A 80 -1.48 -7.22 9.56
N VAL A 81 -2.02 -6.28 8.79
CA VAL A 81 -3.37 -5.72 9.02
C VAL A 81 -4.45 -6.80 8.96
N ILE A 82 -4.44 -7.63 7.90
CA ILE A 82 -5.44 -8.68 7.68
C ILE A 82 -5.39 -9.75 8.76
N ALA A 83 -4.20 -10.15 9.20
CA ALA A 83 -4.03 -11.20 10.21
C ALA A 83 -4.50 -10.76 11.59
N ASN A 84 -4.45 -9.46 11.89
CA ASN A 84 -4.70 -8.92 13.22
C ASN A 84 -6.00 -8.10 13.34
N HIS A 85 -6.75 -7.87 12.25
CA HIS A 85 -8.03 -7.16 12.26
C HIS A 85 -9.14 -7.98 11.58
N LEU A 86 -10.19 -8.32 12.34
CA LEU A 86 -11.21 -9.30 11.93
C LEU A 86 -11.97 -8.93 10.65
N ASP A 87 -12.21 -7.63 10.43
CA ASP A 87 -13.04 -7.15 9.30
C ASP A 87 -12.41 -7.32 7.92
N PHE A 88 -11.11 -7.63 7.83
CA PHE A 88 -10.37 -7.60 6.56
C PHE A 88 -10.01 -8.97 5.99
N LYS A 89 -10.43 -10.07 6.64
CA LYS A 89 -10.08 -11.44 6.22
C LYS A 89 -10.48 -11.74 4.77
N ASP A 90 -11.62 -11.21 4.33
CA ASP A 90 -12.18 -11.45 3.01
C ASP A 90 -11.88 -10.33 1.98
N ASP A 91 -11.20 -9.25 2.39
CA ASP A 91 -10.95 -8.06 1.53
C ASP A 91 -9.43 -7.80 1.33
N ARG A 92 -8.67 -8.89 1.17
CA ARG A 92 -7.20 -8.88 1.14
C ARG A 92 -6.62 -7.95 0.07
N GLY A 93 -7.15 -8.05 -1.16
CA GLY A 93 -6.70 -7.23 -2.28
C GLY A 93 -6.96 -5.74 -2.03
N ARG A 94 -8.05 -5.38 -1.38
CA ARG A 94 -8.39 -3.99 -1.10
C ARG A 94 -7.51 -3.38 -0.03
N VAL A 95 -7.15 -4.15 1.01
CA VAL A 95 -6.16 -3.68 1.99
C VAL A 95 -4.81 -3.45 1.30
N LEU A 96 -4.35 -4.37 0.45
CA LEU A 96 -3.12 -4.17 -0.32
C LEU A 96 -3.21 -2.95 -1.24
N GLY A 97 -4.32 -2.77 -1.94
CA GLY A 97 -4.57 -1.58 -2.77
C GLY A 97 -4.51 -0.29 -1.97
N LYS A 98 -5.06 -0.27 -0.75
CA LYS A 98 -4.99 0.88 0.17
C LYS A 98 -3.57 1.17 0.62
N VAL A 99 -2.80 0.16 1.01
CA VAL A 99 -1.40 0.33 1.38
C VAL A 99 -0.60 0.94 0.23
N LEU A 100 -0.75 0.40 -0.99
CA LEU A 100 -0.11 0.97 -2.19
C LEU A 100 -0.53 2.42 -2.43
N TYR A 101 -1.82 2.72 -2.28
CA TYR A 101 -2.32 4.08 -2.44
C TYR A 101 -1.76 5.03 -1.39
N ILE A 102 -1.75 4.66 -0.11
CA ILE A 102 -1.12 5.45 0.96
C ILE A 102 0.34 5.74 0.61
N CYS A 103 1.10 4.71 0.22
CA CYS A 103 2.48 4.92 -0.19
C CYS A 103 2.59 5.90 -1.35
N SER A 104 1.71 5.81 -2.36
CA SER A 104 1.73 6.73 -3.50
C SER A 104 1.56 8.20 -3.09
N ARG A 105 0.76 8.47 -2.05
CA ARG A 105 0.57 9.81 -1.48
C ARG A 105 1.79 10.32 -0.72
N MET A 106 2.65 9.40 -0.25
CA MET A 106 3.87 9.72 0.48
C MET A 106 5.09 9.89 -0.41
N LEU A 107 5.06 9.37 -1.65
CA LEU A 107 6.16 9.48 -2.61
C LEU A 107 6.69 10.90 -2.77
N PRO A 108 5.88 11.98 -2.85
CA PRO A 108 6.40 13.34 -2.96
C PRO A 108 7.27 13.80 -1.78
N SER A 109 7.16 13.13 -0.63
CA SER A 109 7.96 13.42 0.57
C SER A 109 9.23 12.57 0.66
N TRP A 110 9.35 11.53 -0.15
CA TRP A 110 10.52 10.64 -0.17
C TRP A 110 11.55 11.16 -1.16
N ARG A 111 12.82 11.18 -0.74
CA ARG A 111 13.94 11.64 -1.58
C ARG A 111 14.49 10.52 -2.45
N SER A 112 14.25 9.27 -2.03
CA SER A 112 14.75 8.07 -2.69
C SER A 112 13.80 6.89 -2.47
N ILE A 113 14.01 5.82 -3.23
CA ILE A 113 13.29 4.56 -3.03
C ILE A 113 13.69 3.85 -1.72
N ASP A 114 14.90 4.08 -1.21
CA ASP A 114 15.33 3.56 0.08
C ASP A 114 14.51 4.16 1.22
N ASP A 115 14.10 5.43 1.10
CA ASP A 115 13.19 6.06 2.08
C ASP A 115 11.83 5.34 2.10
N ALA A 116 11.32 4.93 0.93
CA ALA A 116 10.08 4.17 0.81
C ALA A 116 10.16 2.78 1.48
N LEU A 117 11.28 2.09 1.24
CA LEU A 117 11.51 0.76 1.78
C LEU A 117 11.69 0.81 3.30
N ASN A 118 12.48 1.76 3.79
CA ASN A 118 12.68 1.99 5.22
C ASN A 118 11.38 2.42 5.91
N TYR A 119 10.57 3.26 5.28
CA TYR A 119 9.26 3.66 5.80
C TYR A 119 8.38 2.45 6.13
N LEU A 120 8.28 1.49 5.20
CA LEU A 120 7.45 0.30 5.39
C LEU A 120 7.99 -0.63 6.48
N ASP A 121 9.32 -0.73 6.62
CA ASP A 121 9.94 -1.47 7.72
C ASP A 121 9.63 -0.81 9.07
N THR A 122 9.77 0.52 9.17
CA THR A 122 9.44 1.28 10.37
C THR A 122 7.95 1.17 10.72
N VAL A 123 7.05 1.17 9.73
CA VAL A 123 5.61 0.95 9.97
C VAL A 123 5.38 -0.40 10.64
N LEU A 124 5.98 -1.48 10.13
CA LEU A 124 5.82 -2.81 10.72
C LEU A 124 6.39 -2.88 12.15
N GLU A 125 7.59 -2.36 12.36
CA GLU A 125 8.22 -2.29 13.69
C GLU A 125 7.32 -1.56 14.69
N LYS A 126 6.82 -0.38 14.31
CA LYS A 126 5.97 0.44 15.17
C LYS A 126 4.59 -0.18 15.43
N LEU A 127 4.05 -0.94 14.48
CA LEU A 127 2.82 -1.70 14.70
C LEU A 127 3.01 -2.79 15.75
N GLU A 128 4.13 -3.53 15.74
CA GLU A 128 4.43 -4.54 16.76
C GLU A 128 4.69 -3.91 18.13
N GLU A 129 5.46 -2.81 18.21
CA GLU A 129 5.64 -2.06 19.46
C GLU A 129 4.31 -1.58 20.03
N LEU A 130 3.43 -1.03 19.18
CA LEU A 130 2.13 -0.51 19.59
C LEU A 130 1.20 -1.64 20.07
N LYS A 131 1.25 -2.80 19.41
CA LYS A 131 0.49 -4.00 19.81
C LYS A 131 0.82 -4.43 21.23
N GLU A 132 2.10 -4.39 21.62
CA GLU A 132 2.55 -4.76 22.96
C GLU A 132 2.20 -3.69 24.01
N ARG A 133 2.30 -2.41 23.65
CA ARG A 133 2.13 -1.29 24.58
C ARG A 133 0.69 -0.87 24.79
N ASN A 134 -0.13 -0.89 23.73
CA ASN A 134 -1.53 -0.48 23.77
C ASN A 134 -2.35 -1.12 22.63
N TYR A 135 -2.99 -2.24 22.95
CA TYR A 135 -3.74 -3.04 21.98
C TYR A 135 -4.94 -2.31 21.36
N ASP A 136 -5.64 -1.47 22.11
CA ASP A 136 -6.80 -0.73 21.60
C ASP A 136 -6.38 0.30 20.54
N LYS A 137 -5.30 1.03 20.81
CA LYS A 137 -4.67 1.96 19.87
C LYS A 137 -4.12 1.24 18.64
N TYR A 138 -3.52 0.07 18.83
CA TYR A 138 -3.08 -0.79 17.74
C TYR A 138 -4.25 -1.18 16.82
N LEU A 139 -5.36 -1.67 17.37
CA LEU A 139 -6.56 -2.00 16.57
C LEU A 139 -7.09 -0.78 15.81
N ALA A 140 -7.10 0.39 16.45
CA ALA A 140 -7.51 1.63 15.78
C ALA A 140 -6.62 1.96 14.57
N ILE A 141 -5.28 1.82 14.69
CA ILE A 141 -4.36 2.02 13.57
C ILE A 141 -4.59 0.99 12.45
N LEU A 142 -4.78 -0.29 12.78
CA LEU A 142 -5.12 -1.30 11.76
C LEU A 142 -6.40 -0.92 11.01
N GLY A 143 -7.40 -0.40 11.75
CA GLY A 143 -8.61 0.17 11.18
C GLY A 143 -8.31 1.34 10.25
N VAL A 144 -7.46 2.29 10.63
CA VAL A 144 -7.06 3.43 9.78
C VAL A 144 -6.42 2.95 8.47
N ILE A 145 -5.47 2.01 8.54
CA ILE A 145 -4.82 1.47 7.33
C ILE A 145 -5.84 0.73 6.46
N GLY A 146 -6.63 -0.16 7.06
CA GLY A 146 -7.57 -1.01 6.36
C GLY A 146 -8.83 -0.30 5.86
N TYR A 147 -9.20 0.86 6.43
CA TYR A 147 -10.34 1.69 6.02
C TYR A 147 -9.93 3.00 5.31
N TYR A 148 -8.63 3.21 5.09
CA TYR A 148 -8.08 4.45 4.53
C TYR A 148 -8.94 5.00 3.38
N ASN A 149 -9.34 6.27 3.54
CA ASN A 149 -10.19 7.00 2.60
C ASN A 149 -9.65 8.43 2.42
N LYS A 150 -10.20 9.15 1.44
CA LYS A 150 -9.89 10.54 1.07
C LYS A 150 -9.63 11.53 2.22
N TYR A 151 -10.28 11.32 3.35
CA TYR A 151 -10.28 12.25 4.48
C TYR A 151 -9.23 11.88 5.53
N ALA A 152 -8.57 10.72 5.39
CA ALA A 152 -7.36 10.39 6.13
C ALA A 152 -6.19 11.14 5.47
N HIS A 153 -6.02 12.40 5.87
CA HIS A 153 -5.03 13.31 5.28
C HIS A 153 -3.58 13.01 5.66
N GLU A 154 -3.34 11.99 6.48
CA GLU A 154 -2.05 11.74 7.10
C GLU A 154 -1.55 10.32 6.87
N ASP A 155 -0.24 10.18 6.94
CA ASP A 155 0.46 8.94 6.69
C ASP A 155 0.42 7.99 7.90
N ILE A 156 0.68 6.70 7.65
CA ILE A 156 0.56 5.64 8.67
C ILE A 156 1.42 5.93 9.89
N LEU A 157 2.67 6.39 9.71
CA LEU A 157 3.56 6.69 10.82
C LEU A 157 3.09 7.91 11.60
N THR A 158 2.61 8.96 10.93
CA THR A 158 2.04 10.12 11.64
C THR A 158 0.87 9.72 12.52
N GLU A 159 -0.04 8.88 12.02
CA GLU A 159 -1.17 8.37 12.79
C GLU A 159 -0.69 7.55 13.99
N ILE A 160 0.29 6.66 13.81
CA ILE A 160 0.90 5.89 14.91
C ILE A 160 1.49 6.85 15.97
N LEU A 161 2.32 7.81 15.56
CA LEU A 161 3.04 8.70 16.47
C LEU A 161 2.12 9.67 17.22
N LYS A 162 1.01 10.12 16.61
CA LYS A 162 0.00 10.94 17.29
C LYS A 162 -0.65 10.19 18.43
N ILE A 163 -0.98 8.93 18.17
CA ILE A 163 -1.62 8.07 19.13
C ILE A 163 -0.67 7.73 20.30
N GLU A 164 0.65 7.68 20.09
CA GLU A 164 1.63 7.51 21.17
C GLU A 164 1.76 8.72 22.13
N ARG A 165 1.39 9.93 21.69
CA ARG A 165 1.49 11.16 22.51
C ARG A 165 0.33 11.40 23.47
N ILE A 166 -0.74 10.60 23.35
CA ILE A 166 -1.95 10.65 24.20
C ILE A 166 -1.80 9.66 25.35
#